data_AF-A0A929V6W6-F1
#
_entry.id   AF-A0A929V6W6-F1
#
_cell.length_a   1.000
_cell.length_b   1.000
_cell.length_c   1.000
_cell.angle_alpha   90.00
_cell.angle_beta   90.00
_cell.angle_gamma   90.00
#
_symmetry.space_group_name_H-M   'P 1'
#
loop_
_entity.id
_entity.type
_entity.pdbx_description
1 polymer ?
#
loop_
_entity_poly.entity_id
_entity_poly.type
_entity_poly.pdbx_seq_one_letter_code
_entity_poly.pdbx_strand_id
1 'polypeptide(L)'
;MKNLRRILLTITMLFVVVLTAACSKKDQYATKVFYLEKNGLKTTITYTYDEKEDKIIKQETKNEGIYSEFRPGSSKEDVQKLLDPIAAKYQGITGLKESIEYQDDKFIETLEVDYENIDFEKAKTVFGPNFQDPKKVRVSMKKTEDSLTKAGYTVK
;
A
#
# COMPACT_ATOMS: atom_id res chain seq x y z
N MET A 1 19.73 -43.48 23.33
CA MET A 1 18.74 -43.33 22.25
C MET A 1 18.38 -41.85 22.14
N LYS A 2 19.10 -41.10 21.30
CA LYS A 2 18.75 -39.72 20.95
C LYS A 2 17.83 -39.79 19.76
N ASN A 3 16.67 -39.14 19.81
CA ASN A 3 15.88 -38.70 18.65
C ASN A 3 14.94 -37.59 19.09
N LEU A 4 15.51 -36.40 19.26
CA LEU A 4 14.79 -35.14 19.35
C LEU A 4 14.38 -34.74 17.93
N ARG A 5 13.07 -34.69 17.63
CA ARG A 5 12.50 -33.83 16.58
C ARG A 5 10.98 -34.00 16.47
N ARG A 6 10.25 -32.97 16.91
CA ARG A 6 9.12 -32.36 16.20
C ARG A 6 8.77 -31.08 16.96
N ILE A 7 9.52 -30.02 16.64
CA ILE A 7 9.18 -28.65 17.05
C ILE A 7 8.01 -28.26 16.15
N LEU A 8 6.82 -28.14 16.75
CA LEU A 8 5.66 -27.54 16.11
C LEU A 8 5.90 -26.02 16.11
N LEU A 9 6.51 -25.49 15.04
CA LEU A 9 6.63 -24.05 14.82
C LEU A 9 5.25 -23.51 14.47
N THR A 10 4.47 -23.14 15.48
CA THR A 10 3.37 -22.18 15.34
C THR A 10 3.98 -20.86 14.88
N ILE A 11 3.97 -20.61 13.58
CA ILE A 11 4.19 -19.27 13.00
C ILE A 11 2.94 -18.46 13.31
N THR A 12 2.81 -17.99 14.54
CA THR A 12 2.05 -16.78 14.83
C THR A 12 2.78 -15.65 14.13
N MET A 13 2.34 -15.33 12.90
CA MET A 13 2.78 -14.18 12.14
C MET A 13 2.24 -12.92 12.85
N LEU A 14 2.90 -12.58 13.95
CA LEU A 14 2.77 -11.29 14.61
C LEU A 14 3.23 -10.27 13.58
N PHE A 15 2.28 -9.64 12.88
CA PHE A 15 2.50 -8.34 12.23
C PHE A 15 2.80 -7.35 13.36
N VAL A 16 4.03 -7.38 13.85
CA VAL A 16 4.59 -6.25 14.59
C VAL A 16 4.72 -5.16 13.54
N VAL A 17 3.70 -4.31 13.45
CA VAL A 17 3.85 -2.98 12.87
C VAL A 17 4.87 -2.30 13.76
N VAL A 18 6.13 -2.36 13.34
CA VAL A 18 7.20 -1.59 13.95
C VAL A 18 6.89 -0.14 13.59
N LEU A 19 6.08 0.50 14.41
CA LEU A 19 6.03 1.95 14.53
C LEU A 19 7.38 2.36 15.15
N THR A 20 8.43 2.37 14.35
CA THR A 20 9.70 2.99 14.73
C THR A 20 9.40 4.47 14.94
N ALA A 21 9.29 4.82 16.22
CA ALA A 21 9.21 6.17 16.70
C ALA A 21 10.51 6.92 16.34
N ALA A 22 10.55 7.52 15.16
CA ALA A 22 11.47 8.62 14.85
C ALA A 22 10.98 9.88 15.59
N CYS A 23 11.16 9.88 16.92
CA CYS A 23 10.92 11.02 17.79
C CYS A 23 12.01 12.09 17.55
N SER A 24 11.77 12.93 16.55
CA SER A 24 12.39 14.26 16.45
C SER A 24 11.67 15.22 15.49
N LYS A 25 10.66 14.74 14.73
CA LYS A 25 9.69 15.55 13.95
C LYS A 25 8.22 15.21 14.23
N LYS A 26 7.94 14.49 15.32
CA LYS A 26 6.63 13.86 15.60
C LYS A 26 5.47 14.84 15.79
N ASP A 27 5.74 16.10 16.10
CA ASP A 27 4.69 17.11 16.36
C ASP A 27 4.15 17.79 15.09
N GLN A 28 4.73 17.50 13.93
CA GLN A 28 4.33 18.09 12.65
C GLN A 28 3.51 17.13 11.77
N TYR A 29 3.81 15.83 11.84
CA TYR A 29 3.24 14.83 10.94
C TYR A 29 2.31 13.88 11.68
N ALA A 30 1.10 13.72 11.15
CA ALA A 30 0.13 12.75 11.60
C ALA A 30 -0.04 11.62 10.59
N THR A 31 -0.73 10.57 11.03
CA THR A 31 -1.13 9.46 10.17
C THR A 31 -2.64 9.36 10.10
N LYS A 32 -3.17 8.98 8.94
CA LYS A 32 -4.58 8.66 8.74
C LYS A 32 -4.70 7.37 7.94
N VAL A 33 -5.51 6.44 8.43
CA VAL A 33 -5.67 5.11 7.84
C VAL A 33 -7.07 4.98 7.26
N PHE A 34 -7.14 4.49 6.02
CA PHE A 34 -8.37 4.21 5.30
C PHE A 34 -8.47 2.73 5.00
N TYR A 35 -9.68 2.19 5.04
CA TYR A 35 -9.95 0.79 4.77
C TYR A 35 -11.15 0.63 3.85
N LEU A 36 -11.04 -0.30 2.91
CA LEU A 36 -12.15 -0.77 2.10
C LEU A 36 -11.98 -2.27 1.84
N GLU A 37 -13.07 -3.02 1.94
CA GLU A 37 -13.13 -4.41 1.51
C GLU A 37 -14.22 -4.54 0.46
N LYS A 38 -13.85 -4.97 -0.74
CA LYS A 38 -14.77 -5.10 -1.85
C LYS A 38 -14.29 -6.17 -2.82
N ASN A 39 -15.20 -7.06 -3.24
CA ASN A 39 -14.91 -8.13 -4.20
C ASN A 39 -13.69 -9.00 -3.80
N GLY A 40 -13.59 -9.36 -2.51
CA GLY A 40 -12.49 -10.18 -1.99
C GLY A 40 -11.12 -9.50 -1.95
N LEU A 41 -11.07 -8.19 -2.18
CA LEU A 41 -9.87 -7.37 -2.05
C LEU A 41 -10.01 -6.46 -0.82
N LYS A 42 -9.10 -6.63 0.13
CA LYS A 42 -8.96 -5.77 1.31
C LYS A 42 -7.87 -4.75 1.03
N THR A 43 -8.25 -3.48 0.96
CA THR A 43 -7.33 -2.37 0.74
C THR A 43 -7.19 -1.57 2.02
N THR A 44 -5.95 -1.39 2.49
CA THR A 44 -5.59 -0.47 3.57
C THR A 44 -4.67 0.60 3.02
N ILE A 45 -5.03 1.87 3.22
CA ILE A 45 -4.21 3.00 2.79
C ILE A 45 -3.81 3.80 4.02
N THR A 46 -2.52 3.95 4.25
CA THR A 46 -1.97 4.77 5.33
C THR A 46 -1.31 6.00 4.72
N TYR A 47 -1.80 7.17 5.10
CA TYR A 47 -1.18 8.45 4.76
C TYR A 47 -0.40 9.00 5.93
N THR A 48 0.81 9.47 5.68
CA THR A 48 1.55 10.37 6.57
C THR A 48 1.46 11.78 5.99
N TYR A 49 1.01 12.75 6.77
CA TYR A 49 0.74 14.11 6.29
C TYR A 49 1.07 15.17 7.34
N ASP A 50 1.42 16.37 6.88
CA ASP A 50 1.52 17.56 7.73
C ASP A 50 0.13 18.09 8.04
N GLU A 51 -0.25 18.11 9.32
CA GLU A 51 -1.57 18.55 9.75
C GLU A 51 -1.80 20.06 9.56
N LYS A 52 -0.75 20.86 9.77
CA LYS A 52 -0.83 22.32 9.69
C LYS A 52 -0.93 22.76 8.24
N GLU A 53 -0.17 22.12 7.36
CA GLU A 53 -0.17 22.43 5.94
C GLU A 53 -1.27 21.68 5.17
N ASP A 54 -1.93 20.69 5.77
CA ASP A 54 -2.83 19.76 5.09
C ASP A 54 -2.15 19.16 3.84
N LYS A 55 -0.94 18.62 4.01
CA LYS A 55 -0.08 18.15 2.92
C LYS A 55 0.35 16.71 3.16
N ILE A 56 -0.01 15.80 2.26
CA ILE A 56 0.45 14.42 2.26
C ILE A 56 1.94 14.37 1.88
N ILE A 57 2.70 13.59 2.66
CA ILE A 57 4.15 13.39 2.54
C ILE A 57 4.44 11.99 2.01
N LYS A 58 3.77 10.99 2.59
CA LYS A 58 3.93 9.58 2.21
C LYS A 58 2.57 8.90 2.16
N GLN A 59 2.43 7.96 1.23
CA GLN A 59 1.34 6.98 1.20
C GLN A 59 1.94 5.58 1.23
N GLU A 60 1.29 4.68 1.95
CA GLU A 60 1.46 3.24 1.82
C GLU A 60 0.08 2.64 1.53
N THR A 61 -0.01 1.81 0.50
CA THR A 61 -1.22 1.06 0.15
C THR A 61 -0.90 -0.41 0.21
N LYS A 62 -1.71 -1.15 0.95
CA LYS A 62 -1.61 -2.60 1.05
C LYS A 62 -2.91 -3.21 0.55
N ASN A 63 -2.79 -4.06 -0.46
CA ASN A 63 -3.91 -4.83 -1.00
C ASN A 63 -3.73 -6.30 -0.65
N GLU A 64 -4.71 -6.90 0.01
CA GLU A 64 -4.76 -8.33 0.29
C GLU A 64 -5.94 -8.95 -0.47
N GLY A 65 -5.65 -9.83 -1.43
CA GLY A 65 -6.66 -10.45 -2.29
C GLY A 65 -6.63 -11.96 -2.22
N ILE A 66 -7.77 -12.57 -1.90
CA ILE A 66 -7.96 -14.03 -1.96
C ILE A 66 -8.19 -14.42 -3.43
N TYR A 67 -7.40 -15.35 -3.98
CA TYR A 67 -7.43 -15.63 -5.43
C TYR A 67 -8.83 -16.03 -5.93
N SER A 68 -9.52 -16.89 -5.19
CA SER A 68 -10.85 -17.40 -5.54
C SER A 68 -11.94 -16.32 -5.54
N GLU A 69 -11.75 -15.23 -4.80
CA GLU A 69 -12.70 -14.12 -4.74
C GLU A 69 -12.31 -12.97 -5.67
N PHE A 70 -11.02 -12.63 -5.71
CA PHE A 70 -10.47 -11.60 -6.60
C PHE A 70 -10.69 -11.95 -8.07
N ARG A 71 -10.49 -13.22 -8.43
CA ARG A 71 -10.69 -13.71 -9.79
C ARG A 71 -11.24 -15.15 -9.78
N PRO A 72 -12.55 -15.31 -9.58
CA PRO A 72 -13.18 -16.64 -9.49
C PRO A 72 -12.86 -17.50 -10.72
N GLY A 73 -12.44 -18.75 -10.45
CA GLY A 73 -12.10 -19.73 -11.49
C GLY A 73 -10.71 -19.57 -12.13
N SER A 74 -9.90 -18.60 -11.71
CA SER A 74 -8.50 -18.49 -12.15
C SER A 74 -7.55 -19.23 -11.21
N SER A 75 -6.45 -19.74 -11.76
CA SER A 75 -5.34 -20.27 -10.97
C SER A 75 -4.50 -19.15 -10.34
N LYS A 76 -3.67 -19.50 -9.36
CA LYS A 76 -2.65 -18.59 -8.81
C LYS A 76 -1.73 -18.06 -9.92
N GLU A 77 -1.29 -18.92 -10.83
CA GLU A 77 -0.43 -18.56 -11.95
C GLU A 77 -1.09 -17.58 -12.91
N ASP A 78 -2.41 -17.69 -13.14
CA ASP A 78 -3.16 -16.75 -13.98
C ASP A 78 -3.27 -15.37 -13.34
N VAL A 79 -3.35 -15.30 -12.01
CA VAL A 79 -3.33 -14.03 -11.27
C VAL A 79 -1.93 -13.42 -11.27
N GLN A 80 -0.87 -14.22 -11.09
CA GLN A 80 0.52 -13.76 -11.19
C GLN A 80 0.81 -13.14 -12.56
N LYS A 81 0.44 -13.84 -13.65
CA LYS A 81 0.59 -13.34 -15.02
C LYS A 81 -0.17 -12.04 -15.29
N LEU A 82 -1.24 -11.77 -14.55
CA LEU A 82 -1.99 -10.52 -14.62
C LEU A 82 -1.27 -9.40 -13.85
N LEU A 83 -0.81 -9.67 -12.63
CA LEU A 83 -0.29 -8.65 -11.71
C LEU A 83 1.18 -8.31 -11.96
N ASP A 84 2.04 -9.28 -12.27
CA ASP A 84 3.48 -9.04 -12.44
C ASP A 84 3.81 -7.97 -13.50
N PRO A 85 3.16 -7.96 -14.70
CA PRO A 85 3.42 -6.92 -15.68
C PRO A 85 2.91 -5.54 -15.25
N ILE A 86 1.95 -5.48 -14.32
CA ILE A 86 1.44 -4.22 -13.76
C ILE A 86 2.44 -3.70 -12.74
N ALA A 87 2.85 -4.53 -11.78
CA ALA A 87 3.83 -4.18 -10.75
C ALA A 87 5.18 -3.75 -11.36
N ALA A 88 5.59 -4.39 -12.46
CA ALA A 88 6.81 -4.04 -13.19
C ALA A 88 6.83 -2.57 -13.68
N LYS A 89 5.67 -1.97 -13.96
CA LYS A 89 5.59 -0.57 -14.43
C LYS A 89 6.00 0.44 -13.36
N TYR A 90 5.85 0.07 -12.08
CA TYR A 90 6.18 0.94 -10.95
C TYR A 90 7.67 0.88 -10.58
N GLN A 91 8.41 -0.10 -11.11
CA GLN A 91 9.82 -0.31 -10.77
C GLN A 91 10.73 0.76 -11.40
N GLY A 92 11.78 1.14 -10.67
CA GLY A 92 12.79 2.09 -11.15
C GLY A 92 12.34 3.56 -11.17
N ILE A 93 11.16 3.87 -10.64
CA ILE A 93 10.67 5.23 -10.47
C ILE A 93 11.04 5.72 -9.08
N THR A 94 11.85 6.78 -9.00
CA THR A 94 12.24 7.38 -7.71
C THR A 94 11.00 7.82 -6.94
N GLY A 95 10.96 7.49 -5.64
CA GLY A 95 9.84 7.77 -4.76
C GLY A 95 8.71 6.75 -4.84
N LEU A 96 8.81 5.71 -5.67
CA LEU A 96 7.89 4.57 -5.70
C LEU A 96 8.59 3.29 -5.27
N LYS A 97 7.88 2.47 -4.49
CA LYS A 97 8.24 1.08 -4.23
C LYS A 97 6.99 0.23 -4.35
N GLU A 98 7.09 -0.80 -5.17
CA GLU A 98 6.00 -1.71 -5.44
C GLU A 98 6.50 -3.14 -5.23
N SER A 99 5.70 -3.96 -4.55
CA SER A 99 6.01 -5.37 -4.33
C SER A 99 4.75 -6.21 -4.20
N ILE A 100 4.83 -7.46 -4.64
CA ILE A 100 3.77 -8.44 -4.47
C ILE A 100 4.34 -9.70 -3.83
N GLU A 101 3.72 -10.11 -2.73
CA GLU A 101 3.95 -11.38 -2.06
C GLU A 101 2.85 -12.37 -2.44
N TYR A 102 3.21 -13.48 -3.05
CA TYR A 102 2.28 -14.53 -3.46
C TYR A 102 2.28 -15.69 -2.46
N GLN A 103 1.21 -15.83 -1.69
CA GLN A 103 0.97 -16.95 -0.78
C GLN A 103 0.11 -18.02 -1.47
N ASP A 104 -0.26 -19.09 -0.76
CA ASP A 104 -0.96 -20.24 -1.36
C ASP A 104 -2.39 -19.89 -1.78
N ASP A 105 -3.14 -19.17 -0.95
CA ASP A 105 -4.55 -18.82 -1.13
C ASP A 105 -4.79 -17.35 -1.49
N LYS A 106 -3.76 -16.51 -1.31
CA LYS A 106 -3.87 -15.06 -1.49
C LYS A 106 -2.59 -14.42 -2.02
N PHE A 107 -2.71 -13.16 -2.40
CA PHE A 107 -1.58 -12.26 -2.64
C PHE A 107 -1.66 -11.03 -1.73
N ILE A 108 -0.50 -10.46 -1.45
CA ILE A 108 -0.37 -9.19 -0.73
C ILE A 108 0.45 -8.27 -1.62
N GLU A 109 -0.17 -7.23 -2.17
CA GLU A 109 0.51 -6.14 -2.86
C GLU A 109 0.78 -5.00 -1.87
N THR A 110 1.90 -4.31 -2.05
CA THR A 110 2.27 -3.12 -1.27
C THR A 110 2.91 -2.09 -2.18
N LEU A 111 2.25 -0.93 -2.25
CA LEU A 111 2.71 0.27 -2.94
C LEU A 111 3.05 1.37 -1.92
N GLU A 112 4.30 1.85 -1.94
CA GLU A 112 4.72 3.05 -1.23
C GLU A 112 4.95 4.21 -2.21
N VAL A 113 4.45 5.39 -1.84
CA VAL A 113 4.64 6.65 -2.56
C VAL A 113 5.24 7.68 -1.62
N ASP A 114 6.43 8.17 -1.97
CA ASP A 114 7.10 9.30 -1.33
C ASP A 114 6.86 10.57 -2.16
N TYR A 115 5.89 11.39 -1.74
CA TYR A 115 5.49 12.59 -2.49
C TYR A 115 6.55 13.71 -2.44
N GLU A 116 7.51 13.65 -1.53
CA GLU A 116 8.59 14.66 -1.46
C GLU A 116 9.65 14.38 -2.52
N ASN A 117 9.97 13.11 -2.75
CA ASN A 117 11.08 12.70 -3.60
C ASN A 117 10.65 12.09 -4.93
N ILE A 118 9.34 11.97 -5.21
CA ILE A 118 8.86 11.33 -6.43
C ILE A 118 9.36 12.00 -7.71
N ASP A 119 9.79 11.17 -8.67
CA ASP A 119 10.04 11.59 -10.05
C ASP A 119 8.69 11.72 -10.77
N PHE A 120 8.14 12.95 -10.77
CA PHE A 120 6.82 13.25 -11.32
C PHE A 120 6.66 12.81 -12.78
N GLU A 121 7.63 13.11 -13.65
CA GLU A 121 7.52 12.84 -15.08
C GLU A 121 7.39 11.34 -15.36
N LYS A 122 8.16 10.52 -14.63
CA LYS A 122 8.04 9.06 -14.70
C LYS A 122 6.78 8.56 -14.00
N ALA A 123 6.46 9.05 -12.81
CA ALA A 123 5.29 8.63 -12.04
C ALA A 123 3.97 8.90 -12.77
N LYS A 124 3.88 9.98 -13.55
CA LYS A 124 2.73 10.29 -14.40
C LYS A 124 2.44 9.18 -15.44
N THR A 125 3.44 8.41 -15.85
CA THR A 125 3.25 7.29 -16.79
C THR A 125 2.49 6.12 -16.16
N VAL A 126 2.55 5.96 -14.83
CA VAL A 126 1.84 4.89 -14.10
C VAL A 126 0.54 5.38 -13.46
N PHE A 127 0.51 6.58 -12.88
CA PHE A 127 -0.69 7.14 -12.27
C PHE A 127 -1.64 7.83 -13.25
N GLY A 128 -1.17 8.04 -14.49
CA GLY A 128 -1.97 8.62 -15.56
C GLY A 128 -1.95 10.15 -15.61
N PRO A 129 -2.66 10.74 -16.60
CA PRO A 129 -2.52 12.16 -16.95
C PRO A 129 -3.04 13.13 -15.88
N ASN A 130 -3.90 12.65 -14.97
CA ASN A 130 -4.48 13.44 -13.89
C ASN A 130 -3.58 13.52 -12.64
N PHE A 131 -2.46 12.78 -12.62
CA PHE A 131 -1.49 12.90 -11.55
C PHE A 131 -0.87 14.30 -11.60
N GLN A 132 -0.93 15.02 -10.48
CA GLN A 132 -0.41 16.38 -10.36
C GLN A 132 0.97 16.35 -9.70
N ASP A 133 1.87 17.22 -10.17
CA ASP A 133 3.22 17.35 -9.65
C ASP A 133 3.18 17.77 -8.17
N PRO A 134 3.55 16.88 -7.22
CA PRO A 134 3.45 17.16 -5.79
C PRO A 134 4.36 18.31 -5.33
N LYS A 135 5.36 18.69 -6.13
CA LYS A 135 6.23 19.84 -5.87
C LYS A 135 5.57 21.16 -6.26
N LYS A 136 4.59 21.14 -7.17
CA LYS A 136 3.85 22.33 -7.65
C LYS A 136 2.48 22.45 -7.02
N VAL A 137 1.82 21.31 -6.77
CA VAL A 137 0.48 21.28 -6.19
C VAL A 137 0.49 20.43 -4.93
N ARG A 138 0.02 21.02 -3.84
CA ARG A 138 -0.17 20.31 -2.57
C ARG A 138 -1.20 19.20 -2.72
N VAL A 139 -0.78 17.97 -2.43
CA VAL A 139 -1.68 16.83 -2.27
C VAL A 139 -2.33 16.93 -0.88
N SER A 140 -3.61 17.31 -0.83
CA SER A 140 -4.32 17.64 0.42
C SER A 140 -4.93 16.40 1.09
N MET A 141 -4.71 16.23 2.40
CA MET A 141 -5.28 15.12 3.14
C MET A 141 -6.81 15.24 3.22
N LYS A 142 -7.34 16.43 3.49
CA LYS A 142 -8.80 16.67 3.54
C LYS A 142 -9.49 16.35 2.20
N LYS A 143 -8.90 16.74 1.07
CA LYS A 143 -9.46 16.43 -0.26
C LYS A 143 -9.39 14.93 -0.57
N THR A 144 -8.28 14.29 -0.20
CA THR A 144 -8.12 12.84 -0.36
C THR A 144 -9.11 12.07 0.51
N GLU A 145 -9.32 12.48 1.77
CA GLU A 145 -10.31 11.89 2.69
C GLU A 145 -11.75 11.99 2.15
N ASP A 146 -12.16 13.17 1.68
CA ASP A 146 -13.49 13.36 1.07
C ASP A 146 -13.67 12.45 -0.16
N SER A 147 -12.64 12.36 -1.00
CA SER A 147 -12.66 11.50 -2.20
C SER A 147 -12.73 10.00 -1.85
N LEU A 148 -11.94 9.55 -0.88
CA LEU A 148 -11.92 8.15 -0.43
C LEU A 148 -13.23 7.77 0.27
N THR A 149 -13.78 8.65 1.10
CA THR A 149 -15.06 8.42 1.77
C THR A 149 -16.20 8.30 0.76
N LYS A 150 -16.22 9.16 -0.27
CA LYS A 150 -17.16 9.04 -1.40
C LYS A 150 -17.00 7.75 -2.20
N ALA A 151 -15.78 7.21 -2.26
CA ALA A 151 -15.50 5.92 -2.86
C ALA A 151 -15.84 4.72 -1.95
N GLY A 152 -16.31 4.97 -0.72
CA GLY A 152 -16.76 3.95 0.23
C GLY A 152 -15.71 3.51 1.24
N TYR A 153 -14.54 4.14 1.29
CA TYR A 153 -13.55 3.86 2.33
C TYR A 153 -14.02 4.38 3.69
N THR A 154 -13.69 3.64 4.74
CA THR A 154 -13.86 4.06 6.13
C THR A 154 -12.53 4.50 6.71
N VAL A 155 -12.52 5.59 7.47
CA VAL A 155 -11.37 5.97 8.31
C VAL A 155 -11.30 5.02 9.51
N LYS A 156 -10.10 4.52 9.83
CA LYS A 156 -9.84 3.68 11.02
C LYS A 156 -9.23 4.49 12.16
#